data_AF-A0A8T3ZJ70-F1
#
_entry.id   AF-A0A8T3ZJ70-F1
#
_cell.length_a   1.000
_cell.length_b   1.000
_cell.length_c   1.000
_cell.angle_alpha   90.00
_cell.angle_beta   90.00
_cell.angle_gamma   90.00
#
_symmetry.space_group_name_H-M   'P 1'
#
loop_
_entity.id
_entity.type
_entity.pdbx_description
1 polymer ?
#
loop_
_entity_poly.entity_id
_entity_poly.type
_entity_poly.pdbx_seq_one_letter_code
_entity_poly.pdbx_strand_id
1 'polypeptide(L)'
;MAQTTLGDAQQKNEPNKIIAEELAKKQREIGVAEFFAKNRHLLGFDNKRKALLTTIKEAVDNALDACEEAEILPEVQVEIIEIGEEKFRIIIEDNGPGIVKKQIPKIFAKLLYGSKFHQRKQNRGQQGIGISAAVMYAQLTTGKPAKILSKIAKDRPATYMELMLDTKTNSPLIKAEQEKDWPEKEHGTRIEMDIEGSYQKGDQSVDQYLKETAIVNPHATIIYTNPKAEQLIFPRATEIKPRKAEEIKLHPYGVELGILLDMLHATECRTLQSFFTTEFSRVGPGTAKEICANAALLTNMKPSDVSRENAEKLIEGIKKTKIISPPTDCIVPIGEELLEKGLKKEVNAEFYCACSRPPNVYRGNPFVVECGLAYGGEQPAEEPMTVLRFANKVPLLFQQGACAVTKSLIGTNWRSYGLSQSTGALPIGPITLVIHIASVWVPFTSESKEAIAHYPEIIKEVKLAVQECGRKLGSYIYKKKRIGDEMKKRGYIEKYIPHIAEALKDLVDSKEYQKENVETSLKEILERKRGELEDIEAENEEFDEEFAKIGKKEKKKKEGEEGAEEVSTDDETD
;
A
#
# COMPACT_ATOMS: atom_id res chain seq x y z
N MET A 1 72.76 63.57 30.85
CA MET A 1 71.53 64.37 31.03
C MET A 1 70.47 63.82 30.08
N ALA A 2 69.19 63.92 30.48
CA ALA A 2 67.97 63.33 29.88
C ALA A 2 67.81 61.83 30.20
N GLN A 3 67.02 61.36 31.16
CA GLN A 3 65.68 61.72 31.67
C GLN A 3 64.54 61.56 30.63
N THR A 4 63.84 60.42 30.79
CA THR A 4 62.38 60.19 30.71
C THR A 4 61.57 60.67 29.50
N THR A 5 60.90 59.72 28.83
CA THR A 5 59.43 59.72 28.66
C THR A 5 58.93 58.29 28.48
N LEU A 6 58.02 57.89 29.38
CA LEU A 6 57.21 56.68 29.33
C LEU A 6 56.28 56.68 28.12
N GLY A 7 56.15 55.53 27.48
CA GLY A 7 55.12 55.23 26.49
C GLY A 7 54.60 53.81 26.74
N ASP A 8 53.71 53.68 27.72
CA ASP A 8 52.93 52.47 27.95
C ASP A 8 52.04 52.21 26.73
N ALA A 9 52.51 51.37 25.81
CA ALA A 9 51.65 50.74 24.82
C ALA A 9 50.92 49.57 25.51
N GLN A 10 49.92 49.90 26.34
CA GLN A 10 48.89 48.95 26.70
C GLN A 10 48.23 48.45 25.41
N GLN A 11 48.57 47.23 25.00
CA GLN A 11 47.69 46.43 24.16
C GLN A 11 46.37 46.30 24.92
N LYS A 12 45.42 47.18 24.59
CA LYS A 12 44.02 46.95 24.91
C LYS A 12 43.64 45.65 24.23
N ASN A 13 43.65 44.56 25.00
CA ASN A 13 42.83 43.40 24.71
C ASN A 13 41.39 43.93 24.61
N GLU A 14 40.93 44.19 23.39
CA GLU A 14 39.51 44.39 23.16
C GLU A 14 38.80 43.17 23.74
N PRO A 15 37.84 43.37 24.66
CA PRO A 15 37.16 42.26 25.29
C PRO A 15 36.48 41.46 24.19
N ASN A 16 36.74 40.15 24.14
CA ASN A 16 36.00 39.12 23.42
C ASN A 16 34.72 39.69 22.79
N LYS A 17 34.82 40.22 21.55
CA LYS A 17 33.64 40.57 20.78
C LYS A 17 32.84 39.28 20.74
N ILE A 18 31.67 39.34 21.36
CA ILE A 18 31.02 38.20 21.98
C ILE A 18 30.88 37.11 20.94
N ILE A 19 31.62 36.00 21.11
CA ILE A 19 31.64 34.87 20.16
C ILE A 19 30.20 34.40 19.87
N ALA A 20 29.30 34.51 20.86
CA ALA A 20 27.89 34.22 20.71
C ALA A 20 27.16 35.16 19.72
N GLU A 21 27.49 36.45 19.62
CA GLU A 21 26.91 37.38 18.64
C GLU A 21 27.40 37.11 17.22
N GLU A 22 28.66 36.70 17.07
CA GLU A 22 29.19 36.25 15.77
C GLU A 22 28.62 34.88 15.35
N LEU A 23 28.41 33.96 16.30
CA LEU A 23 27.71 32.71 16.05
C LEU A 23 26.23 32.94 15.75
N ALA A 24 25.58 33.89 16.41
CA ALA A 24 24.18 34.27 16.14
C ALA A 24 24.02 34.84 14.72
N LYS A 25 24.96 35.67 14.25
CA LYS A 25 24.97 36.16 12.85
C LYS A 25 25.11 35.05 11.80
N LYS A 26 25.63 33.88 12.19
CA LYS A 26 25.73 32.69 11.31
C LYS A 26 24.46 31.84 11.32
N GLN A 27 23.54 32.06 12.27
CA GLN A 27 22.25 31.38 12.27
C GLN A 27 21.42 31.88 11.08
N ARG A 28 20.91 30.94 10.28
CA ARG A 28 20.05 31.23 9.12
C ARG A 28 18.84 30.32 9.20
N GLU A 29 17.67 30.90 8.96
CA GLU A 29 16.46 30.15 8.72
C GLU A 29 16.59 29.43 7.37
N ILE A 30 16.18 28.17 7.32
CA ILE A 30 16.20 27.35 6.12
C ILE A 30 14.76 27.16 5.67
N GLY A 31 14.46 27.53 4.43
CA GLY A 31 13.14 27.31 3.86
C GLY A 31 12.79 25.83 3.77
N VAL A 32 11.50 25.49 3.86
CA VAL A 32 11.00 24.10 3.82
C VAL A 32 11.53 23.33 2.61
N ALA A 33 11.51 23.97 1.43
CA ALA A 33 12.00 23.35 0.21
C ALA A 33 13.53 23.16 0.19
N GLU A 34 14.29 24.08 0.80
CA GLU A 34 15.73 23.90 0.98
C GLU A 34 16.05 22.76 1.96
N PHE A 35 15.27 22.62 3.04
CA PHE A 35 15.41 21.50 3.98
C PHE A 35 15.23 20.15 3.28
N PHE A 36 14.18 20.01 2.47
CA PHE A 36 13.91 18.77 1.74
C PHE A 36 14.86 18.53 0.57
N ALA A 37 15.31 19.58 -0.11
CA ALA A 37 16.35 19.47 -1.14
C ALA A 37 17.67 18.93 -0.55
N LYS A 38 18.02 19.29 0.69
CA LYS A 38 19.17 18.73 1.42
C LYS A 38 18.88 17.33 1.96
N ASN A 39 17.66 17.06 2.39
CA ASN A 39 17.24 15.82 3.05
C ASN A 39 16.29 14.96 2.19
N ARG A 40 16.70 14.70 0.94
CA ARG A 40 15.90 13.94 -0.05
C ARG A 40 15.46 12.55 0.43
N HIS A 41 16.27 11.92 1.28
CA HIS A 41 15.98 10.61 1.87
C HIS A 41 14.70 10.60 2.72
N LEU A 42 14.33 11.72 3.36
CA LEU A 42 13.09 11.83 4.15
C LEU A 42 11.84 11.72 3.27
N LEU A 43 11.96 12.13 2.00
CA LEU A 43 10.89 12.10 1.01
C LEU A 43 10.85 10.79 0.21
N GLY A 44 11.66 9.79 0.58
CA GLY A 44 11.73 8.53 -0.17
C GLY A 44 12.56 8.62 -1.46
N PHE A 45 13.40 9.64 -1.63
CA PHE A 45 14.37 9.78 -2.72
C PHE A 45 15.79 9.48 -2.20
N ASP A 46 15.95 8.32 -1.59
CA ASP A 46 17.21 7.82 -1.01
C ASP A 46 18.14 7.19 -2.06
N ASN A 47 17.59 6.41 -2.99
CA ASN A 47 18.33 5.76 -4.07
C ASN A 47 17.60 5.89 -5.41
N LYS A 48 18.30 5.68 -6.53
CA LYS A 48 17.78 5.87 -7.90
C LYS A 48 16.59 4.97 -8.23
N ARG A 49 16.58 3.73 -7.73
CA ARG A 49 15.49 2.77 -7.96
C ARG A 49 14.22 3.23 -7.24
N LYS A 50 14.34 3.61 -5.98
CA LYS A 50 13.24 4.07 -5.16
C LYS A 50 12.75 5.45 -5.58
N ALA A 51 13.62 6.34 -6.06
CA ALA A 51 13.24 7.63 -6.63
C ALA A 51 12.26 7.49 -7.81
N LEU A 52 12.53 6.55 -8.72
CA LEU A 52 11.65 6.23 -9.85
C LEU A 52 10.27 5.73 -9.36
N LEU A 53 10.28 4.76 -8.44
CA LEU A 53 9.06 4.21 -7.86
C LEU A 53 8.25 5.25 -7.07
N THR A 54 8.88 6.05 -6.20
CA THR A 54 8.24 7.10 -5.42
C THR A 54 7.59 8.15 -6.33
N THR A 55 8.24 8.54 -7.43
CA THR A 55 7.68 9.48 -8.40
C THR A 55 6.39 8.96 -9.02
N ILE A 56 6.40 7.69 -9.45
CA ILE A 56 5.23 7.05 -10.06
C ILE A 56 4.13 6.83 -9.04
N LYS A 57 4.49 6.37 -7.84
CA LYS A 57 3.56 6.19 -6.71
C LYS A 57 2.78 7.46 -6.42
N GLU A 58 3.47 8.58 -6.19
CA GLU A 58 2.83 9.85 -5.87
C GLU A 58 1.99 10.41 -7.03
N ALA A 59 2.38 10.16 -8.28
CA ALA A 59 1.59 10.58 -9.44
C ALA A 59 0.32 9.75 -9.62
N VAL A 60 0.43 8.42 -9.56
CA VAL A 60 -0.70 7.48 -9.70
C VAL A 60 -1.69 7.64 -8.54
N ASP A 61 -1.21 7.77 -7.31
CA ASP A 61 -2.08 7.95 -6.13
C ASP A 61 -2.90 9.24 -6.24
N ASN A 62 -2.30 10.33 -6.72
CA ASN A 62 -3.01 11.60 -6.92
C ASN A 62 -4.01 11.52 -8.08
N ALA A 63 -3.69 10.80 -9.16
CA ALA A 63 -4.62 10.56 -10.27
C ALA A 63 -5.85 9.76 -9.80
N LEU A 64 -5.64 8.68 -9.04
CA LEU A 64 -6.72 7.86 -8.49
C LEU A 64 -7.59 8.66 -7.50
N ASP A 65 -6.97 9.42 -6.59
CA ASP A 65 -7.70 10.29 -5.66
C ASP A 65 -8.55 11.33 -6.41
N ALA A 66 -8.01 11.97 -7.45
CA ALA A 66 -8.73 12.98 -8.23
C ALA A 66 -9.94 12.40 -8.97
N CYS A 67 -9.81 11.19 -9.53
CA CYS A 67 -10.91 10.49 -10.19
C CYS A 67 -11.99 10.07 -9.18
N GLU A 68 -11.60 9.51 -8.03
CA GLU A 68 -12.54 9.09 -6.98
C GLU A 68 -13.30 10.28 -6.37
N GLU A 69 -12.64 11.41 -6.13
CA GLU A 69 -13.29 12.63 -5.63
C GLU A 69 -14.31 13.20 -6.63
N ALA A 70 -14.05 13.05 -7.94
CA ALA A 70 -14.95 13.46 -9.00
C ALA A 70 -16.00 12.40 -9.39
N GLU A 71 -16.01 11.25 -8.73
CA GLU A 71 -16.87 10.10 -9.09
C GLU A 71 -16.69 9.65 -10.54
N ILE A 72 -15.45 9.67 -11.04
CA ILE A 72 -15.07 9.18 -12.36
C ILE A 72 -14.39 7.81 -12.19
N LEU A 73 -14.72 6.84 -13.04
CA LEU A 73 -14.00 5.57 -13.04
C LEU A 73 -12.57 5.81 -13.56
N PRO A 74 -11.52 5.55 -12.76
CA PRO A 74 -10.19 5.96 -13.12
C PRO A 74 -9.65 5.18 -14.34
N GLU A 75 -9.05 5.92 -15.26
CA GLU A 75 -8.20 5.42 -16.34
C GLU A 75 -6.88 6.16 -16.27
N VAL A 76 -5.84 5.45 -15.86
CA VAL A 76 -4.52 6.03 -15.63
C VAL A 76 -3.53 5.38 -16.58
N GLN A 77 -2.93 6.18 -17.44
CA GLN A 77 -1.84 5.77 -18.31
C GLN A 77 -0.50 6.18 -17.69
N VAL A 78 0.42 5.22 -17.59
CA VAL A 78 1.77 5.39 -17.08
C VAL A 78 2.74 4.95 -18.15
N GLU A 79 3.63 5.84 -18.57
CA GLU A 79 4.67 5.55 -19.56
C GLU A 79 6.03 5.94 -19.00
N ILE A 80 6.99 5.04 -19.12
CA ILE A 80 8.38 5.27 -18.72
C ILE A 80 9.25 5.08 -19.94
N ILE A 81 9.94 6.13 -20.37
CA ILE A 81 10.81 6.14 -21.54
C ILE A 81 12.24 6.35 -21.07
N GLU A 82 13.15 5.45 -21.45
CA GLU A 82 14.59 5.65 -21.23
C GLU A 82 15.13 6.68 -22.24
N ILE A 83 15.63 7.81 -21.73
CA ILE A 83 16.11 8.94 -22.56
C ILE A 83 17.63 9.08 -22.54
N GLY A 84 18.31 8.29 -21.71
CA GLY A 84 19.76 8.25 -21.57
C GLY A 84 20.17 7.38 -20.38
N GLU A 85 21.47 7.25 -20.16
CA GLU A 85 22.00 6.46 -19.04
C GLU A 85 21.45 6.95 -17.71
N GLU A 86 20.73 6.06 -17.02
CA GLU A 86 20.04 6.31 -15.74
C GLU A 86 19.09 7.51 -15.77
N LYS A 87 18.58 7.90 -16.95
CA LYS A 87 17.62 9.00 -17.11
C LYS A 87 16.34 8.50 -17.76
N PHE A 88 15.23 8.78 -17.10
CA PHE A 88 13.91 8.33 -17.52
C PHE A 88 12.97 9.53 -17.64
N ARG A 89 12.20 9.54 -18.73
CA ARG A 89 11.02 10.38 -18.85
C ARG A 89 9.82 9.61 -18.37
N ILE A 90 9.12 10.16 -17.40
CA ILE A 90 7.91 9.58 -16.83
C ILE A 90 6.74 10.43 -17.30
N ILE A 91 5.75 9.79 -17.89
CA ILE A 91 4.51 10.41 -18.33
C ILE A 91 3.37 9.71 -17.60
N ILE A 92 2.57 10.48 -16.86
CA ILE A 92 1.35 9.99 -16.22
C ILE A 92 0.19 10.82 -16.77
N GLU A 93 -0.84 10.15 -17.23
CA GLU A 93 -2.05 10.76 -17.76
C GLU A 93 -3.27 10.13 -17.09
N ASP A 94 -4.21 10.98 -16.65
CA ASP A 94 -5.46 10.58 -16.02
C ASP A 94 -6.68 11.14 -16.76
N ASN A 95 -7.82 10.47 -16.57
CA ASN A 95 -9.13 10.93 -17.01
C ASN A 95 -9.90 11.67 -15.90
N GLY A 96 -9.22 12.22 -14.90
CA GLY A 96 -9.84 12.95 -13.80
C GLY A 96 -10.46 14.29 -14.25
N PRO A 97 -10.97 15.10 -13.30
CA PRO A 97 -11.68 16.35 -13.61
C PRO A 97 -10.79 17.47 -14.19
N GLY A 98 -9.48 17.25 -14.28
CA GLY A 98 -8.50 18.29 -14.55
C GLY A 98 -8.28 19.23 -13.35
N ILE A 99 -7.36 20.17 -13.51
CA ILE A 99 -6.94 21.11 -12.48
C ILE A 99 -7.16 22.52 -13.01
N VAL A 100 -7.79 23.36 -12.18
CA VAL A 100 -7.99 24.77 -12.51
C VAL A 100 -6.63 25.47 -12.65
N LYS A 101 -6.44 26.21 -13.74
CA LYS A 101 -5.23 26.97 -14.11
C LYS A 101 -4.51 27.64 -12.92
N LYS A 102 -5.24 28.33 -12.04
CA LYS A 102 -4.68 29.05 -10.87
C LYS A 102 -4.09 28.13 -9.78
N GLN A 103 -4.49 26.87 -9.75
CA GLN A 103 -4.07 25.88 -8.75
C GLN A 103 -2.90 25.01 -9.25
N ILE A 104 -2.71 24.86 -10.57
CA ILE A 104 -1.65 24.05 -11.17
C ILE A 104 -0.27 24.39 -10.56
N PRO A 105 0.19 25.67 -10.54
CA PRO A 105 1.50 25.98 -9.98
C PRO A 105 1.66 25.61 -8.50
N LYS A 106 0.58 25.74 -7.72
CA LYS A 106 0.62 25.50 -6.28
C LYS A 106 0.62 24.01 -5.94
N ILE A 107 -0.05 23.17 -6.73
CA ILE A 107 -0.11 21.72 -6.49
C ILE A 107 1.25 21.07 -6.81
N PHE A 108 1.88 21.48 -7.91
CA PHE A 108 3.08 20.83 -8.44
C PHE A 108 4.40 21.50 -8.03
N ALA A 109 4.38 22.79 -7.67
CA ALA A 109 5.60 23.54 -7.36
C ALA A 109 5.46 24.38 -6.08
N LYS A 110 4.78 23.84 -5.07
CA LYS A 110 4.80 24.36 -3.69
C LYS A 110 4.67 23.21 -2.70
N LEU A 111 5.69 23.04 -1.86
CA LEU A 111 5.66 22.01 -0.81
C LEU A 111 4.71 22.44 0.31
N LEU A 112 4.11 21.43 0.96
CA LEU A 112 3.10 21.59 2.01
C LEU A 112 1.87 22.37 1.55
N TYR A 113 1.46 22.18 0.30
CA TYR A 113 0.25 22.78 -0.25
C TYR A 113 -0.75 21.68 -0.63
N GLY A 114 -1.97 21.79 -0.13
CA GLY A 114 -3.04 20.86 -0.50
C GLY A 114 -4.28 21.03 0.36
N SER A 115 -5.42 20.59 -0.18
CA SER A 115 -6.69 20.49 0.56
C SER A 115 -6.65 19.41 1.66
N LYS A 116 -5.74 18.44 1.53
CA LYS A 116 -5.66 17.23 2.37
C LYS A 116 -5.14 17.47 3.82
N PHE A 117 -4.65 18.67 4.16
CA PHE A 117 -4.07 18.98 5.47
C PHE A 117 -5.07 19.19 6.61
N HIS A 118 -6.23 19.75 6.27
CA HIS A 118 -7.22 20.18 7.26
C HIS A 118 -8.36 19.18 7.38
N GLN A 119 -8.49 18.28 6.40
CA GLN A 119 -9.59 17.33 6.32
C GLN A 119 -9.21 15.98 6.91
N ARG A 120 -9.95 15.55 7.92
CA ARG A 120 -9.83 14.21 8.53
C ARG A 120 -10.76 13.23 7.83
N LYS A 121 -10.36 12.84 6.62
CA LYS A 121 -10.97 11.76 5.83
C LYS A 121 -9.87 10.82 5.33
N GLN A 122 -10.21 9.55 5.06
CA GLN A 122 -9.26 8.62 4.43
C GLN A 122 -8.82 9.14 3.06
N ASN A 123 -7.51 9.27 2.85
CA ASN A 123 -6.88 9.57 1.56
C ASN A 123 -5.63 8.70 1.38
N ARG A 124 -5.17 8.52 0.13
CA ARG A 124 -3.89 7.87 -0.19
C ARG A 124 -2.70 8.75 0.27
N GLY A 125 -2.79 10.06 0.01
CA GLY A 125 -1.79 11.06 0.43
C GLY A 125 -2.16 11.82 1.72
N GLN A 126 -1.22 11.89 2.69
CA GLN A 126 -1.45 12.55 3.99
C GLN A 126 -0.93 14.00 4.13
N GLN A 127 0.10 14.40 3.37
CA GLN A 127 0.91 15.58 3.73
C GLN A 127 1.11 16.61 2.62
N GLY A 128 0.42 16.53 1.47
CA GLY A 128 0.54 17.55 0.40
C GLY A 128 1.98 17.85 -0.07
N ILE A 129 2.89 16.87 0.05
CA ILE A 129 4.31 16.97 -0.32
C ILE A 129 4.60 16.16 -1.59
N GLY A 130 3.88 15.07 -1.80
CA GLY A 130 4.22 13.98 -2.74
C GLY A 130 4.65 14.43 -4.14
N ILE A 131 3.71 14.95 -4.93
CA ILE A 131 4.00 15.30 -6.32
C ILE A 131 4.96 16.49 -6.44
N SER A 132 4.89 17.47 -5.53
CA SER A 132 5.84 18.59 -5.50
C SER A 132 7.26 18.13 -5.18
N ALA A 133 7.42 17.08 -4.37
CA ALA A 133 8.72 16.45 -4.12
C ALA A 133 9.27 15.74 -5.36
N ALA A 134 8.41 15.08 -6.14
CA ALA A 134 8.80 14.49 -7.43
C ALA A 134 9.26 15.56 -8.44
N VAL A 135 8.54 16.68 -8.54
CA VAL A 135 8.93 17.83 -9.38
C VAL A 135 10.26 18.42 -8.92
N MET A 136 10.45 18.59 -7.61
CA MET A 136 11.71 19.06 -7.04
C MET A 136 12.85 18.09 -7.36
N TYR A 137 12.63 16.77 -7.24
CA TYR A 137 13.64 15.77 -7.55
C TYR A 137 14.01 15.78 -9.04
N ALA A 138 13.03 15.87 -9.94
CA ALA A 138 13.24 16.01 -11.37
C ALA A 138 14.11 17.24 -11.70
N GLN A 139 13.77 18.39 -11.14
CA GLN A 139 14.52 19.63 -11.30
C GLN A 139 15.95 19.52 -10.77
N LEU A 140 16.17 18.90 -9.61
CA LEU A 140 17.50 18.79 -9.00
C LEU A 140 18.41 17.82 -9.74
N THR A 141 17.84 16.80 -10.39
CA THR A 141 18.61 15.75 -11.08
C THR A 141 18.84 16.07 -12.56
N THR A 142 17.82 16.50 -13.28
CA THR A 142 17.92 16.76 -14.73
C THR A 142 17.99 18.24 -15.10
N GLY A 143 17.65 19.14 -14.18
CA GLY A 143 17.59 20.58 -14.42
C GLY A 143 16.41 21.02 -15.29
N LYS A 144 15.55 20.10 -15.72
CA LYS A 144 14.42 20.40 -16.61
C LYS A 144 13.15 20.72 -15.82
N PRO A 145 12.28 21.60 -16.34
CA PRO A 145 10.97 21.85 -15.74
C PRO A 145 10.04 20.64 -15.92
N ALA A 146 9.11 20.44 -14.98
CA ALA A 146 8.01 19.51 -15.17
C ALA A 146 6.98 20.12 -16.13
N LYS A 147 6.50 19.34 -17.09
CA LYS A 147 5.49 19.79 -18.04
C LYS A 147 4.14 19.24 -17.62
N ILE A 148 3.16 20.12 -17.48
CA ILE A 148 1.81 19.77 -17.08
C ILE A 148 0.84 20.25 -18.16
N LEU A 149 -0.04 19.36 -18.57
CA LEU A 149 -1.15 19.66 -19.46
C LEU A 149 -2.43 19.28 -18.72
N SER A 150 -3.37 20.21 -18.55
CA SER A 150 -4.62 19.93 -17.84
C SER A 150 -5.81 20.53 -18.56
N LYS A 151 -6.88 19.73 -18.70
CA LYS A 151 -8.14 20.11 -19.33
C LYS A 151 -9.29 19.84 -18.37
N ILE A 152 -10.14 20.83 -18.18
CA ILE A 152 -11.23 20.79 -17.19
C ILE A 152 -12.62 20.49 -17.78
N ALA A 153 -12.78 20.68 -19.10
CA ALA A 153 -14.04 20.46 -19.80
C ALA A 153 -13.78 20.36 -21.31
N LYS A 154 -14.67 19.67 -22.03
CA LYS A 154 -14.57 19.42 -23.48
C LYS A 154 -14.42 20.70 -24.29
N ASP A 155 -15.21 21.72 -23.95
CA ASP A 155 -15.31 23.00 -24.66
C ASP A 155 -14.27 24.04 -24.20
N ARG A 156 -13.32 23.65 -23.34
CA ARG A 156 -12.25 24.55 -22.87
C ARG A 156 -10.90 24.08 -23.38
N PRO A 157 -10.01 25.01 -23.80
CA PRO A 157 -8.65 24.64 -24.19
C PRO A 157 -7.90 24.04 -23.00
N ALA A 158 -6.96 23.15 -23.28
CA ALA A 158 -6.09 22.60 -22.24
C ALA A 158 -5.02 23.63 -21.86
N THR A 159 -4.76 23.77 -20.57
CA THR A 159 -3.69 24.62 -20.07
C THR A 159 -2.39 23.83 -20.03
N TYR A 160 -1.37 24.29 -20.75
CA TYR A 160 -0.01 23.77 -20.72
C TYR A 160 0.88 24.69 -19.88
N MET A 161 1.61 24.12 -18.90
CA MET A 161 2.55 24.84 -18.05
C MET A 161 3.86 24.08 -17.88
N GLU A 162 4.97 24.81 -17.92
CA GLU A 162 6.28 24.30 -17.51
C GLU A 162 6.63 24.91 -16.15
N LEU A 163 6.77 24.05 -15.14
CA LEU A 163 6.94 24.46 -13.76
C LEU A 163 8.28 24.03 -13.16
N MET A 164 8.81 24.90 -12.31
CA MET A 164 9.95 24.65 -11.42
C MET A 164 9.60 25.13 -10.01
N LEU A 165 10.26 24.58 -8.99
CA LEU A 165 10.15 25.01 -7.60
C LEU A 165 11.35 25.89 -7.23
N ASP A 166 11.10 27.10 -6.72
CA ASP A 166 12.14 27.86 -6.02
C ASP A 166 12.32 27.30 -4.61
N THR A 167 13.45 26.64 -4.37
CA THR A 167 13.76 26.00 -3.09
C THR A 167 14.02 27.00 -1.95
N LYS A 168 14.36 28.25 -2.25
CA LYS A 168 14.61 29.27 -1.22
C LYS A 168 13.32 29.85 -0.68
N THR A 169 12.38 30.17 -1.57
CA THR A 169 11.11 30.83 -1.22
C THR A 169 9.93 29.86 -1.07
N ASN A 170 10.12 28.57 -1.42
CA ASN A 170 9.04 27.59 -1.54
C ASN A 170 7.87 28.13 -2.39
N SER A 171 8.20 28.66 -3.57
CA SER A 171 7.23 29.26 -4.48
C SER A 171 7.39 28.71 -5.90
N PRO A 172 6.28 28.67 -6.68
CA PRO A 172 6.33 28.14 -8.03
C PRO A 172 6.95 29.13 -9.01
N LEU A 173 7.82 28.63 -9.87
CA LEU A 173 8.42 29.34 -11.00
C LEU A 173 7.83 28.81 -12.31
N ILE A 174 7.04 29.65 -12.99
CA ILE A 174 6.45 29.32 -14.29
C ILE A 174 7.45 29.70 -15.39
N LYS A 175 7.91 28.72 -16.18
CA LYS A 175 8.85 28.94 -17.29
C LYS A 175 8.14 29.19 -18.61
N ALA A 176 7.07 28.46 -18.84
CA ALA A 176 6.21 28.63 -20.00
C ALA A 176 4.76 28.39 -19.61
N GLU A 177 3.85 29.13 -20.22
CA GLU A 177 2.41 28.98 -20.06
C GLU A 177 1.76 29.20 -21.42
N GLN A 178 0.99 28.22 -21.88
CA GLN A 178 0.34 28.24 -23.19
C GLN A 178 -1.01 27.52 -23.11
N GLU A 179 -1.93 27.87 -24.00
CA GLU A 179 -3.13 27.07 -24.24
C GLU A 179 -2.85 26.11 -25.40
N LYS A 180 -3.23 24.84 -25.23
CA LYS A 180 -3.08 23.78 -26.24
C LYS A 180 -4.42 23.10 -26.47
N ASP A 181 -4.66 22.72 -27.71
CA ASP A 181 -5.79 21.86 -28.01
C ASP A 181 -5.45 20.41 -27.63
N TRP A 182 -6.39 19.79 -26.93
CA TRP A 182 -6.34 18.38 -26.58
C TRP A 182 -7.70 17.77 -26.91
N PRO A 183 -7.97 17.50 -28.20
CA PRO A 183 -9.31 17.15 -28.68
C PRO A 183 -9.75 15.74 -28.25
N GLU A 184 -8.80 14.83 -28.07
CA GLU A 184 -9.03 13.42 -27.70
C GLU A 184 -9.56 13.24 -26.27
N LYS A 185 -9.43 14.25 -25.40
CA LYS A 185 -9.87 14.19 -24.00
C LYS A 185 -10.94 15.23 -23.72
N GLU A 186 -11.94 14.84 -22.93
CA GLU A 186 -12.95 15.79 -22.43
C GLU A 186 -12.43 16.54 -21.19
N HIS A 187 -11.80 15.81 -20.27
CA HIS A 187 -11.13 16.32 -19.08
C HIS A 187 -9.98 15.38 -18.71
N GLY A 188 -9.01 15.87 -17.95
CA GLY A 188 -7.87 15.08 -17.50
C GLY A 188 -6.64 15.91 -17.20
N THR A 189 -5.64 15.26 -16.62
CA THR A 189 -4.31 15.86 -16.41
C THR A 189 -3.23 14.92 -16.93
N ARG A 190 -2.21 15.50 -17.57
CA ARG A 190 -1.00 14.83 -18.01
C ARG A 190 0.20 15.53 -17.43
N ILE A 191 1.09 14.75 -16.81
CA ILE A 191 2.31 15.20 -16.16
C ILE A 191 3.48 14.49 -16.83
N GLU A 192 4.47 15.25 -17.28
CA GLU A 192 5.73 14.74 -17.84
C GLU A 192 6.90 15.28 -16.99
N MET A 193 7.74 14.37 -16.51
CA MET A 193 8.92 14.67 -15.71
C MET A 193 10.12 13.86 -16.20
N ASP A 194 11.25 14.53 -16.40
CA ASP A 194 12.54 13.88 -16.67
C ASP A 194 13.28 13.73 -15.34
N ILE A 195 13.57 12.50 -14.91
CA ILE A 195 14.27 12.21 -13.66
C ILE A 195 15.50 11.33 -13.89
N GLU A 196 16.46 11.40 -12.97
CA GLU A 196 17.48 10.36 -12.83
C GLU A 196 16.94 9.19 -12.01
N GLY A 197 17.09 7.96 -12.48
CA GLY A 197 16.49 6.78 -11.87
C GLY A 197 17.16 5.48 -12.30
N SER A 198 16.73 4.36 -11.72
CA SER A 198 17.17 3.03 -12.15
C SER A 198 15.97 2.09 -12.23
N TYR A 199 15.77 1.49 -13.40
CA TYR A 199 14.67 0.56 -13.64
C TYR A 199 15.15 -0.90 -13.52
N GLN A 200 14.53 -1.65 -12.60
CA GLN A 200 14.80 -3.07 -12.38
C GLN A 200 13.50 -3.79 -12.04
N LYS A 201 13.28 -4.97 -12.65
CA LYS A 201 12.14 -5.86 -12.34
C LYS A 201 12.34 -6.55 -10.97
N GLY A 202 11.24 -6.99 -10.35
CA GLY A 202 11.21 -7.74 -9.08
C GLY A 202 10.24 -7.14 -8.06
N ASP A 203 10.21 -7.68 -6.83
CA ASP A 203 9.19 -7.35 -5.82
C ASP A 203 9.17 -5.88 -5.36
N GLN A 204 10.28 -5.17 -5.55
CA GLN A 204 10.41 -3.74 -5.25
C GLN A 204 10.52 -2.90 -6.54
N SER A 205 9.82 -3.32 -7.59
CA SER A 205 9.78 -2.61 -8.88
C SER A 205 8.52 -1.78 -9.06
N VAL A 206 8.56 -0.94 -10.09
CA VAL A 206 7.39 -0.19 -10.55
C VAL A 206 6.31 -1.13 -11.08
N ASP A 207 6.68 -2.21 -11.77
CA ASP A 207 5.73 -3.19 -12.27
C ASP A 207 4.91 -3.80 -11.12
N GLN A 208 5.59 -4.22 -10.05
CA GLN A 208 4.95 -4.80 -8.87
C GLN A 208 4.04 -3.79 -8.18
N TYR A 209 4.47 -2.52 -8.08
CA TYR A 209 3.63 -1.45 -7.54
C TYR A 209 2.32 -1.27 -8.33
N LEU A 210 2.39 -1.20 -9.65
CA LEU A 210 1.21 -0.99 -10.50
C LEU A 210 0.28 -2.22 -10.45
N LYS A 211 0.86 -3.44 -10.44
CA LYS A 211 0.10 -4.68 -10.24
C LYS A 211 -0.63 -4.68 -8.90
N GLU A 212 0.08 -4.39 -7.80
CA GLU A 212 -0.53 -4.30 -6.46
C GLU A 212 -1.58 -3.20 -6.38
N THR A 213 -1.37 -2.07 -7.07
CA THR A 213 -2.34 -0.97 -7.16
C THR A 213 -3.61 -1.41 -7.87
N ALA A 214 -3.51 -2.23 -8.93
CA ALA A 214 -4.67 -2.78 -9.64
C ALA A 214 -5.49 -3.74 -8.77
N ILE A 215 -4.84 -4.53 -7.89
CA ILE A 215 -5.53 -5.44 -6.94
C ILE A 215 -6.44 -4.67 -5.98
N VAL A 216 -5.93 -3.59 -5.38
CA VAL A 216 -6.69 -2.82 -4.36
C VAL A 216 -7.61 -1.75 -4.93
N ASN A 217 -7.52 -1.49 -6.23
CA ASN A 217 -8.39 -0.57 -6.95
C ASN A 217 -9.08 -1.30 -8.12
N PRO A 218 -9.99 -2.26 -7.84
CA PRO A 218 -10.62 -3.07 -8.88
C PRO A 218 -11.50 -2.25 -9.84
N HIS A 219 -11.85 -1.01 -9.49
CA HIS A 219 -12.60 -0.08 -10.34
C HIS A 219 -11.73 0.74 -11.29
N ALA A 220 -10.40 0.67 -11.15
CA ALA A 220 -9.46 1.44 -11.96
C ALA A 220 -8.90 0.62 -13.12
N THR A 221 -8.73 1.27 -14.27
CA THR A 221 -7.95 0.73 -15.39
C THR A 221 -6.58 1.40 -15.39
N ILE A 222 -5.51 0.60 -15.41
CA ILE A 222 -4.12 1.10 -15.46
C ILE A 222 -3.47 0.60 -16.75
N ILE A 223 -3.00 1.52 -17.60
CA ILE A 223 -2.28 1.21 -18.83
C ILE A 223 -0.82 1.59 -18.59
N TYR A 224 0.08 0.60 -18.61
CA TYR A 224 1.48 0.78 -18.28
C TYR A 224 2.38 0.43 -19.47
N THR A 225 3.16 1.38 -19.95
CA THR A 225 4.23 1.13 -20.93
C THR A 225 5.58 1.21 -20.22
N ASN A 226 6.30 0.10 -20.19
CA ASN A 226 7.60 0.03 -19.53
C ASN A 226 8.75 0.58 -20.41
N PRO A 227 9.97 0.76 -19.87
CA PRO A 227 11.11 1.26 -20.64
C PRO A 227 11.52 0.41 -21.85
N LYS A 228 11.06 -0.86 -21.91
CA LYS A 228 11.30 -1.76 -23.03
C LYS A 228 10.20 -1.70 -24.09
N ALA A 229 9.29 -0.74 -23.99
CA ALA A 229 8.09 -0.60 -24.82
C ALA A 229 7.13 -1.80 -24.73
N GLU A 230 7.19 -2.60 -23.66
CA GLU A 230 6.16 -3.61 -23.37
C GLU A 230 4.98 -2.88 -22.73
N GLN A 231 3.79 -3.02 -23.34
CA GLN A 231 2.55 -2.48 -22.79
C GLN A 231 1.82 -3.54 -21.96
N LEU A 232 1.43 -3.14 -20.77
CA LEU A 232 0.70 -3.88 -19.76
C LEU A 232 -0.62 -3.18 -19.52
N ILE A 233 -1.74 -3.89 -19.65
CA ILE A 233 -3.07 -3.33 -19.39
C ILE A 233 -3.67 -4.08 -18.22
N PHE A 234 -3.97 -3.35 -17.16
CA PHE A 234 -4.72 -3.83 -16.01
C PHE A 234 -6.15 -3.27 -16.11
N PRO A 235 -7.10 -4.00 -16.72
CA PRO A 235 -8.48 -3.51 -16.86
C PRO A 235 -9.19 -3.43 -15.50
N ARG A 236 -10.27 -2.64 -15.39
CA ARG A 236 -11.11 -2.68 -14.20
C ARG A 236 -11.90 -3.99 -14.11
N ALA A 237 -12.04 -4.54 -12.90
CA ALA A 237 -12.87 -5.70 -12.57
C ALA A 237 -14.31 -5.31 -12.16
N THR A 238 -14.54 -4.04 -11.84
CA THR A 238 -15.87 -3.54 -11.46
C THR A 238 -16.12 -2.15 -12.00
N GLU A 239 -17.37 -1.82 -12.27
CA GLU A 239 -17.83 -0.46 -12.56
C GLU A 239 -18.43 0.23 -11.33
N ILE A 240 -18.50 -0.48 -10.19
CA ILE A 240 -19.00 0.07 -8.93
C ILE A 240 -17.95 1.02 -8.36
N LYS A 241 -18.33 2.30 -8.26
CA LYS A 241 -17.48 3.34 -7.69
C LYS A 241 -17.44 3.24 -6.16
N PRO A 242 -16.27 3.44 -5.52
CA PRO A 242 -16.20 3.58 -4.07
C PRO A 242 -17.04 4.77 -3.59
N ARG A 243 -17.67 4.64 -2.42
CA ARG A 243 -18.34 5.78 -1.75
C ARG A 243 -17.31 6.86 -1.39
N LYS A 244 -17.77 8.11 -1.30
CA LYS A 244 -16.94 9.22 -0.80
C LYS A 244 -16.75 9.11 0.71
N ALA A 245 -15.51 9.32 1.16
CA ALA A 245 -15.21 9.42 2.58
C ALA A 245 -15.73 10.77 3.12
N GLU A 246 -16.48 10.73 4.22
CA GLU A 246 -16.93 11.94 4.90
C GLU A 246 -15.86 12.48 5.85
N GLU A 247 -15.78 13.81 5.96
CA GLU A 247 -14.87 14.45 6.89
C GLU A 247 -15.42 14.37 8.32
N ILE A 248 -14.58 13.96 9.27
CA ILE A 248 -14.98 13.85 10.68
C ILE A 248 -14.17 14.75 11.60
N LYS A 249 -14.79 15.17 12.70
CA LYS A 249 -14.12 15.89 13.78
C LYS A 249 -13.18 14.98 14.59
N LEU A 250 -12.28 15.60 15.34
CA LEU A 250 -11.38 14.94 16.27
C LEU A 250 -12.12 14.08 17.30
N HIS A 251 -11.64 12.87 17.55
CA HIS A 251 -12.12 12.06 18.66
C HIS A 251 -11.29 12.36 19.92
N PRO A 252 -11.92 12.53 21.11
CA PRO A 252 -11.21 12.91 22.34
C PRO A 252 -10.04 12.01 22.72
N TYR A 253 -10.17 10.67 22.56
CA TYR A 253 -9.08 9.73 22.86
C TYR A 253 -7.80 9.91 22.02
N GLY A 254 -7.88 10.64 20.91
CA GLY A 254 -6.75 10.85 20.01
C GLY A 254 -6.02 12.17 20.17
N VAL A 255 -6.41 12.97 21.16
CA VAL A 255 -5.89 14.33 21.30
C VAL A 255 -4.75 14.38 22.30
N GLU A 256 -3.64 14.95 21.86
CA GLU A 256 -2.46 15.20 22.67
C GLU A 256 -2.54 16.58 23.35
N LEU A 257 -1.75 16.80 24.40
CA LEU A 257 -1.81 18.02 25.20
C LEU A 257 -1.62 19.30 24.39
N GLY A 258 -0.65 19.33 23.48
CA GLY A 258 -0.39 20.49 22.63
C GLY A 258 -1.60 20.83 21.74
N ILE A 259 -2.15 19.82 21.07
CA ILE A 259 -3.34 20.00 20.22
C ILE A 259 -4.54 20.45 21.04
N LEU A 260 -4.74 19.88 22.24
CA LEU A 260 -5.84 20.29 23.11
C LEU A 260 -5.69 21.76 23.52
N LEU A 261 -4.49 22.21 23.88
CA LEU A 261 -4.22 23.60 24.22
C LEU A 261 -4.47 24.53 23.03
N ASP A 262 -3.96 24.19 21.85
CA ASP A 262 -4.18 24.95 20.62
C ASP A 262 -5.69 25.07 20.31
N MET A 263 -6.44 23.98 20.47
CA MET A 263 -7.89 23.97 20.30
C MET A 263 -8.61 24.83 21.35
N LEU A 264 -8.20 24.76 22.61
CA LEU A 264 -8.76 25.56 23.71
C LEU A 264 -8.53 27.06 23.50
N HIS A 265 -7.41 27.45 22.89
CA HIS A 265 -7.10 28.84 22.54
C HIS A 265 -7.77 29.31 21.25
N ALA A 266 -7.95 28.43 20.26
CA ALA A 266 -8.51 28.78 18.96
C ALA A 266 -10.05 28.75 18.93
N THR A 267 -10.71 28.01 19.83
CA THR A 267 -12.16 27.87 19.82
C THR A 267 -12.88 29.17 20.19
N GLU A 268 -14.04 29.39 19.58
CA GLU A 268 -14.95 30.51 19.92
C GLU A 268 -15.93 30.16 21.06
N CYS A 269 -15.90 28.91 21.54
CA CYS A 269 -16.81 28.41 22.58
C CYS A 269 -16.59 29.11 23.92
N ARG A 270 -17.69 29.48 24.60
CA ARG A 270 -17.65 30.18 25.90
C ARG A 270 -17.56 29.27 27.12
N THR A 271 -17.79 27.97 26.96
CA THR A 271 -17.81 26.98 28.05
C THR A 271 -17.12 25.69 27.63
N LEU A 272 -16.49 25.00 28.57
CA LEU A 272 -15.90 23.68 28.35
C LEU A 272 -16.92 22.66 27.83
N GLN A 273 -18.15 22.70 28.33
CA GLN A 273 -19.20 21.81 27.84
C GLN A 273 -19.51 22.04 26.35
N SER A 274 -19.61 23.30 25.94
CA SER A 274 -19.82 23.65 24.52
C SER A 274 -18.62 23.27 23.67
N PHE A 275 -17.41 23.51 24.15
CA PHE A 275 -16.17 23.14 23.47
C PHE A 275 -16.14 21.64 23.16
N PHE A 276 -16.37 20.79 24.15
CA PHE A 276 -16.37 19.34 23.97
C PHE A 276 -17.48 18.86 23.02
N THR A 277 -18.66 19.49 23.06
CA THR A 277 -19.80 19.09 22.21
C THR A 277 -19.62 19.56 20.75
N THR A 278 -18.99 20.71 20.54
CA THR A 278 -18.86 21.32 19.21
C THR A 278 -17.61 20.86 18.48
N GLU A 279 -16.46 20.78 19.14
CA GLU A 279 -15.17 20.52 18.48
C GLU A 279 -14.87 19.02 18.30
N PHE A 280 -15.47 18.16 19.13
CA PHE A 280 -15.17 16.73 19.11
C PHE A 280 -16.32 15.89 18.56
N SER A 281 -15.95 14.77 17.94
CA SER A 281 -16.90 13.77 17.47
C SER A 281 -17.40 12.90 18.63
N ARG A 282 -18.68 12.52 18.59
CA ARG A 282 -19.34 11.58 19.53
C ARG A 282 -19.32 12.01 21.01
N VAL A 283 -19.18 13.30 21.28
CA VAL A 283 -19.31 13.86 22.64
C VAL A 283 -20.62 14.61 22.78
N GLY A 284 -21.53 14.06 23.57
CA GLY A 284 -22.78 14.74 23.94
C GLY A 284 -22.63 15.57 25.22
N PRO A 285 -23.65 16.39 25.56
CA PRO A 285 -23.67 17.17 26.79
C PRO A 285 -23.48 16.34 28.07
N GLY A 286 -23.99 15.12 28.11
CA GLY A 286 -23.82 14.19 29.25
C GLY A 286 -22.37 13.73 29.39
N THR A 287 -21.76 13.27 28.30
CA THR A 287 -20.35 12.83 28.27
C THR A 287 -19.40 14.00 28.57
N ALA A 288 -19.67 15.20 28.06
CA ALA A 288 -18.88 16.39 28.38
C ALA A 288 -18.89 16.72 29.87
N LYS A 289 -20.06 16.58 30.54
CA LYS A 289 -20.16 16.74 32.00
C LYS A 289 -19.37 15.68 32.75
N GLU A 290 -19.41 14.43 32.31
CA GLU A 290 -18.65 13.33 32.90
C GLU A 290 -17.14 13.54 32.76
N ILE A 291 -16.66 13.98 31.59
CA ILE A 291 -15.25 14.36 31.37
C ILE A 291 -14.82 15.46 32.34
N CYS A 292 -15.62 16.53 32.46
CA CYS A 292 -15.33 17.63 33.37
C CYS A 292 -15.33 17.19 34.84
N ALA A 293 -16.28 16.33 35.23
CA ALA A 293 -16.36 15.77 36.58
C ALA A 293 -15.13 14.90 36.91
N ASN A 294 -14.72 14.04 35.99
CA ASN A 294 -13.53 13.20 36.13
C ASN A 294 -12.22 14.01 36.17
N ALA A 295 -12.21 15.19 35.56
CA ALA A 295 -11.10 16.14 35.58
C ALA A 295 -11.15 17.12 36.78
N ALA A 296 -12.19 17.06 37.61
CA ALA A 296 -12.47 18.02 38.69
C ALA A 296 -12.52 19.49 38.23
N LEU A 297 -13.11 19.73 37.05
CA LEU A 297 -13.27 21.05 36.45
C LEU A 297 -14.73 21.42 36.27
N LEU A 298 -15.02 22.72 36.34
CA LEU A 298 -16.37 23.25 36.14
C LEU A 298 -16.71 23.28 34.65
N THR A 299 -17.91 22.84 34.31
CA THR A 299 -18.39 22.78 32.92
C THR A 299 -18.57 24.15 32.27
N ASN A 300 -18.77 25.19 33.09
CA ASN A 300 -18.92 26.58 32.67
C ASN A 300 -17.59 27.36 32.61
N MET A 301 -16.47 26.73 32.97
CA MET A 301 -15.15 27.33 32.80
C MET A 301 -14.92 27.68 31.33
N LYS A 302 -14.28 28.82 31.07
CA LYS A 302 -13.95 29.23 29.71
C LYS A 302 -12.76 28.41 29.18
N PRO A 303 -12.81 27.93 27.93
CA PRO A 303 -11.69 27.22 27.30
C PRO A 303 -10.37 27.99 27.35
N SER A 304 -10.40 29.31 27.16
CA SER A 304 -9.23 30.20 27.18
C SER A 304 -8.50 30.25 28.53
N ASP A 305 -9.21 29.98 29.62
CA ASP A 305 -8.71 30.15 30.99
C ASP A 305 -8.13 28.83 31.55
N VAL A 306 -8.14 27.76 30.74
CA VAL A 306 -7.61 26.46 31.12
C VAL A 306 -6.09 26.51 31.14
N SER A 307 -5.51 26.40 32.33
CA SER A 307 -4.06 26.24 32.48
C SER A 307 -3.58 24.90 31.93
N ARG A 308 -2.28 24.79 31.65
CA ARG A 308 -1.65 23.54 31.22
C ARG A 308 -1.93 22.37 32.17
N GLU A 309 -1.86 22.60 33.48
CA GLU A 309 -2.16 21.58 34.50
C GLU A 309 -3.63 21.12 34.43
N ASN A 310 -4.56 22.04 34.18
CA ASN A 310 -5.97 21.70 34.02
C ASN A 310 -6.22 20.96 32.69
N ALA A 311 -5.48 21.28 31.63
CA ALA A 311 -5.55 20.54 30.36
C ALA A 311 -5.01 19.10 30.50
N GLU A 312 -3.97 18.87 31.30
CA GLU A 312 -3.48 17.52 31.63
C GLU A 312 -4.56 16.71 32.38
N LYS A 313 -5.22 17.33 33.37
CA LYS A 313 -6.37 16.71 34.07
C LYS A 313 -7.54 16.41 33.12
N LEU A 314 -7.81 17.26 32.14
CA LEU A 314 -8.83 17.00 31.11
C LEU A 314 -8.48 15.75 30.29
N ILE A 315 -7.22 15.57 29.89
CA ILE A 315 -6.78 14.36 29.16
C ILE A 315 -6.95 13.10 30.00
N GLU A 316 -6.60 13.16 31.28
CA GLU A 316 -6.86 12.02 32.19
C GLU A 316 -8.36 11.75 32.36
N GLY A 317 -9.17 12.82 32.46
CA GLY A 317 -10.63 12.73 32.53
C GLY A 317 -11.24 12.09 31.27
N ILE A 318 -10.72 12.44 30.09
CA ILE A 318 -11.11 11.82 28.81
C ILE A 318 -10.83 10.32 28.84
N LYS A 319 -9.62 9.90 29.26
CA LYS A 319 -9.23 8.48 29.30
C LYS A 319 -10.08 7.64 30.25
N LYS A 320 -10.56 8.23 31.35
CA LYS A 320 -11.43 7.55 32.34
C LYS A 320 -12.88 7.45 31.88
N THR A 321 -13.34 8.37 31.05
CA THR A 321 -14.72 8.43 30.56
C THR A 321 -14.93 7.42 29.45
N LYS A 322 -16.07 6.72 29.43
CA LYS A 322 -16.43 5.80 28.33
C LYS A 322 -17.11 6.59 27.20
N ILE A 323 -16.39 6.80 26.10
CA ILE A 323 -16.87 7.54 24.94
C ILE A 323 -17.23 6.56 23.81
N ILE A 324 -18.28 6.87 23.07
CA ILE A 324 -18.72 6.09 21.91
C ILE A 324 -17.64 6.16 20.83
N SER A 325 -17.32 5.03 20.18
CA SER A 325 -16.36 4.98 19.08
C SER A 325 -16.68 6.00 17.98
N PRO A 326 -15.65 6.59 17.33
CA PRO A 326 -15.82 7.51 16.21
C PRO A 326 -16.66 6.89 15.08
N PRO A 327 -17.38 7.73 14.30
CA PRO A 327 -18.11 7.28 13.12
C PRO A 327 -17.15 6.64 12.10
N THR A 328 -17.68 5.71 11.33
CA THR A 328 -16.92 4.87 10.40
C THR A 328 -17.07 5.32 8.96
N ASP A 329 -17.91 6.34 8.73
CA ASP A 329 -18.22 6.92 7.40
C ASP A 329 -17.05 7.71 6.81
N CYS A 330 -16.05 8.05 7.64
CA CYS A 330 -14.78 8.63 7.19
C CYS A 330 -13.79 7.62 6.60
N ILE A 331 -14.14 6.32 6.62
CA ILE A 331 -13.32 5.24 6.09
C ILE A 331 -14.10 4.52 5.01
N VAL A 332 -13.44 4.32 3.89
CA VAL A 332 -13.91 3.59 2.72
C VAL A 332 -12.99 2.38 2.56
N PRO A 333 -13.34 1.24 3.21
CA PRO A 333 -12.67 -0.03 2.94
C PRO A 333 -12.88 -0.44 1.48
N ILE A 334 -12.09 -1.40 1.00
CA ILE A 334 -12.24 -1.97 -0.34
C ILE A 334 -13.52 -2.82 -0.38
N GLY A 335 -13.77 -3.59 0.69
CA GLY A 335 -14.88 -4.53 0.78
C GLY A 335 -14.46 -5.95 0.40
N GLU A 336 -15.10 -6.95 1.03
CA GLU A 336 -14.74 -8.37 0.89
C GLU A 336 -14.83 -8.85 -0.57
N GLU A 337 -15.96 -8.59 -1.23
CA GLU A 337 -16.22 -9.02 -2.60
C GLU A 337 -15.26 -8.37 -3.60
N LEU A 338 -15.00 -7.06 -3.43
CA LEU A 338 -14.11 -6.32 -4.32
C LEU A 338 -12.66 -6.73 -4.14
N LEU A 339 -12.23 -7.02 -2.91
CA LEU A 339 -10.89 -7.52 -2.62
C LEU A 339 -10.69 -8.93 -3.19
N GLU A 340 -11.70 -9.80 -3.09
CA GLU A 340 -11.66 -11.14 -3.69
C GLU A 340 -11.57 -11.06 -5.23
N LYS A 341 -12.37 -10.20 -5.88
CA LYS A 341 -12.30 -9.96 -7.33
C LYS A 341 -10.94 -9.43 -7.78
N GLY A 342 -10.37 -8.48 -7.02
CA GLY A 342 -9.03 -7.95 -7.29
C GLY A 342 -7.95 -9.03 -7.22
N LEU A 343 -8.09 -9.99 -6.29
CA LEU A 343 -7.19 -11.13 -6.17
C LEU A 343 -7.37 -12.15 -7.31
N LYS A 344 -8.61 -12.51 -7.65
CA LYS A 344 -8.91 -13.47 -8.74
C LYS A 344 -8.33 -13.03 -10.08
N LYS A 345 -8.40 -11.73 -10.35
CA LYS A 345 -7.90 -11.13 -11.59
C LYS A 345 -6.38 -11.21 -11.74
N GLU A 346 -5.62 -11.03 -10.67
CA GLU A 346 -4.17 -10.79 -10.76
C GLU A 346 -3.30 -11.98 -10.29
N VAL A 347 -3.88 -12.91 -9.54
CA VAL A 347 -3.19 -14.07 -8.96
C VAL A 347 -3.93 -15.33 -9.35
N ASN A 348 -3.27 -16.25 -10.07
CA ASN A 348 -3.85 -17.57 -10.35
C ASN A 348 -3.81 -18.42 -9.09
N ALA A 349 -4.97 -18.87 -8.62
CA ALA A 349 -5.10 -19.68 -7.44
C ALA A 349 -6.37 -20.54 -7.55
N GLU A 350 -6.40 -21.63 -6.79
CA GLU A 350 -7.55 -22.55 -6.77
C GLU A 350 -8.61 -22.10 -5.77
N PHE A 351 -8.19 -21.36 -4.74
CA PHE A 351 -9.05 -20.96 -3.64
C PHE A 351 -8.79 -19.51 -3.27
N TYR A 352 -9.89 -18.76 -3.13
CA TYR A 352 -9.87 -17.36 -2.72
C TYR A 352 -10.79 -17.17 -1.52
N CYS A 353 -10.38 -16.31 -0.60
CA CYS A 353 -11.29 -15.78 0.40
C CYS A 353 -10.89 -14.39 0.84
N ALA A 354 -11.88 -13.57 1.19
CA ALA A 354 -11.68 -12.28 1.84
C ALA A 354 -12.48 -12.19 3.15
N CYS A 355 -12.07 -11.26 4.01
CA CYS A 355 -12.82 -10.78 5.16
C CYS A 355 -12.53 -9.30 5.42
N SER A 356 -13.52 -8.57 5.90
CA SER A 356 -13.46 -7.16 6.28
C SER A 356 -13.96 -7.06 7.71
N ARG A 357 -13.05 -6.73 8.63
CA ARG A 357 -13.35 -6.70 10.06
C ARG A 357 -14.21 -5.48 10.41
N PRO A 358 -15.03 -5.56 11.49
CA PRO A 358 -15.71 -4.38 11.98
C PRO A 358 -14.70 -3.29 12.37
N PRO A 359 -15.03 -2.00 12.19
CA PRO A 359 -14.13 -0.90 12.51
C PRO A 359 -13.72 -0.90 13.99
N ASN A 360 -12.44 -0.67 14.23
CA ASN A 360 -11.85 -0.56 15.56
C ASN A 360 -11.15 0.81 15.69
N VAL A 361 -10.63 1.16 16.87
CA VAL A 361 -10.09 2.50 17.16
C VAL A 361 -8.72 2.37 17.79
N TYR A 362 -7.76 3.17 17.31
CA TYR A 362 -6.46 3.32 17.95
C TYR A 362 -6.16 4.82 18.09
N ARG A 363 -5.74 5.27 19.28
CA ARG A 363 -5.51 6.70 19.56
C ARG A 363 -6.63 7.60 19.00
N GLY A 364 -7.90 7.24 19.19
CA GLY A 364 -9.04 8.01 18.68
C GLY A 364 -9.25 8.02 17.15
N ASN A 365 -8.41 7.35 16.37
CA ASN A 365 -8.58 7.21 14.93
C ASN A 365 -9.30 5.88 14.63
N PRO A 366 -10.46 5.91 13.94
CA PRO A 366 -11.07 4.67 13.47
C PRO A 366 -10.16 4.03 12.41
N PHE A 367 -10.14 2.70 12.38
CA PHE A 367 -9.47 1.92 11.35
C PHE A 367 -10.24 0.63 11.07
N VAL A 368 -10.10 0.13 9.84
CA VAL A 368 -10.63 -1.15 9.38
C VAL A 368 -9.47 -1.99 8.87
N VAL A 369 -9.49 -3.29 9.17
CA VAL A 369 -8.54 -4.26 8.64
C VAL A 369 -9.28 -5.23 7.74
N GLU A 370 -8.77 -5.40 6.54
CA GLU A 370 -9.26 -6.38 5.57
C GLU A 370 -8.15 -7.37 5.26
N CYS A 371 -8.52 -8.64 5.12
CA CYS A 371 -7.60 -9.72 4.79
C CYS A 371 -8.14 -10.48 3.58
N GLY A 372 -7.33 -10.60 2.54
CA GLY A 372 -7.57 -11.44 1.38
C GLY A 372 -6.54 -12.56 1.30
N LEU A 373 -6.93 -13.71 0.78
CA LEU A 373 -6.08 -14.89 0.69
C LEU A 373 -6.34 -15.61 -0.64
N ALA A 374 -5.27 -15.96 -1.34
CA ALA A 374 -5.29 -16.78 -2.55
C ALA A 374 -4.34 -17.98 -2.37
N TYR A 375 -4.83 -19.20 -2.58
CA TYR A 375 -4.07 -20.44 -2.35
C TYR A 375 -4.08 -21.39 -3.56
N GLY A 376 -2.92 -21.97 -3.88
CA GLY A 376 -2.74 -22.92 -4.98
C GLY A 376 -2.46 -22.25 -6.33
N GLY A 377 -2.75 -22.96 -7.42
CA GLY A 377 -2.53 -22.50 -8.79
C GLY A 377 -1.05 -22.51 -9.18
N GLU A 378 -0.63 -21.51 -9.96
CA GLU A 378 0.77 -21.39 -10.41
C GLU A 378 1.74 -20.81 -9.36
N GLN A 379 1.30 -20.67 -8.11
CA GLN A 379 2.11 -20.08 -7.06
C GLN A 379 3.21 -21.06 -6.59
N PRO A 380 4.40 -20.55 -6.23
CA PRO A 380 5.50 -21.41 -5.79
C PRO A 380 5.19 -22.08 -4.45
N ALA A 381 5.22 -23.42 -4.43
CA ALA A 381 4.86 -24.20 -3.24
C ALA A 381 5.97 -24.29 -2.18
N GLU A 382 7.22 -24.09 -2.57
CA GLU A 382 8.41 -24.22 -1.70
C GLU A 382 8.94 -22.87 -1.21
N GLU A 383 8.33 -21.76 -1.63
CA GLU A 383 8.73 -20.42 -1.22
C GLU A 383 7.95 -19.95 0.02
N PRO A 384 8.51 -18.99 0.78
CA PRO A 384 7.75 -18.29 1.81
C PRO A 384 6.52 -17.61 1.21
N MET A 385 5.43 -17.59 1.97
CA MET A 385 4.19 -16.90 1.61
C MET A 385 4.43 -15.47 1.11
N THR A 386 3.83 -15.14 -0.03
CA THR A 386 3.84 -13.78 -0.57
C THR A 386 2.91 -12.90 0.26
N VAL A 387 3.44 -11.80 0.81
CA VAL A 387 2.67 -10.88 1.66
C VAL A 387 2.52 -9.52 0.97
N LEU A 388 1.29 -9.21 0.57
CA LEU A 388 0.91 -7.94 -0.01
C LEU A 388 0.31 -7.05 1.10
N ARG A 389 0.93 -5.89 1.33
CA ARG A 389 0.57 -4.99 2.44
C ARG A 389 0.06 -3.69 1.87
N PHE A 390 -1.09 -3.26 2.35
CA PHE A 390 -1.74 -2.04 1.89
C PHE A 390 -2.14 -1.14 3.04
N ALA A 391 -2.00 0.16 2.83
CA ALA A 391 -2.51 1.20 3.71
C ALA A 391 -3.31 2.21 2.88
N ASN A 392 -4.57 2.44 3.22
CA ASN A 392 -5.46 3.36 2.49
C ASN A 392 -5.45 3.14 0.97
N LYS A 393 -5.56 1.89 0.51
CA LYS A 393 -5.47 1.48 -0.91
C LYS A 393 -4.13 1.79 -1.61
N VAL A 394 -3.06 2.01 -0.84
CA VAL A 394 -1.70 2.21 -1.36
C VAL A 394 -0.82 1.00 -0.99
N PRO A 395 -0.11 0.39 -1.97
CA PRO A 395 0.86 -0.68 -1.73
C PRO A 395 2.07 -0.26 -0.88
N LEU A 396 2.52 -1.15 -0.01
CA LEU A 396 3.71 -0.99 0.84
C LEU A 396 4.78 -2.02 0.46
N LEU A 397 5.69 -1.65 -0.44
CA LEU A 397 6.69 -2.58 -0.99
C LEU A 397 7.95 -2.73 -0.12
N PHE A 398 8.39 -1.68 0.57
CA PHE A 398 9.64 -1.71 1.34
C PHE A 398 9.43 -1.97 2.84
N GLN A 399 10.52 -2.27 3.54
CA GLN A 399 10.57 -2.39 5.00
C GLN A 399 9.59 -3.39 5.61
N GLN A 400 9.38 -4.54 4.96
CA GLN A 400 8.49 -5.60 5.45
C GLN A 400 8.83 -6.03 6.89
N GLY A 401 10.11 -6.14 7.24
CA GLY A 401 10.54 -6.55 8.59
C GLY A 401 10.17 -5.58 9.72
N ALA A 402 10.02 -4.28 9.42
CA ALA A 402 9.63 -3.26 10.39
C ALA A 402 8.11 -3.08 10.51
N CYS A 403 7.32 -3.79 9.69
CA CYS A 403 5.88 -3.60 9.62
C CYS A 403 5.13 -4.43 10.67
N ALA A 404 4.15 -3.81 11.32
CA ALA A 404 3.24 -4.48 12.25
C ALA A 404 2.47 -5.65 11.61
N VAL A 405 2.15 -5.56 10.32
CA VAL A 405 1.49 -6.62 9.56
C VAL A 405 2.34 -7.89 9.56
N THR A 406 3.59 -7.80 9.07
CA THR A 406 4.51 -8.94 9.00
C THR A 406 4.76 -9.57 10.37
N LYS A 407 4.93 -8.75 11.41
CA LYS A 407 5.06 -9.23 12.79
C LYS A 407 3.82 -9.99 13.28
N SER A 408 2.63 -9.54 12.88
CA SER A 408 1.36 -10.20 13.20
C SER A 408 1.23 -11.56 12.51
N LEU A 409 1.70 -11.65 11.27
CA LEU A 409 1.73 -12.89 10.47
C LEU A 409 2.66 -13.94 11.03
N ILE A 410 3.90 -13.55 11.34
CA ILE A 410 4.89 -14.43 11.96
C ILE A 410 4.38 -14.95 13.32
N GLY A 411 3.71 -14.09 14.08
CA GLY A 411 3.13 -14.43 15.38
C GLY A 411 1.82 -15.21 15.33
N THR A 412 1.34 -15.62 14.15
CA THR A 412 0.15 -16.45 13.98
C THR A 412 0.57 -17.89 13.71
N ASN A 413 -0.14 -18.87 14.30
CA ASN A 413 0.15 -20.29 14.10
C ASN A 413 -0.51 -20.79 12.81
N TRP A 414 0.25 -20.89 11.73
CA TRP A 414 -0.27 -21.33 10.43
C TRP A 414 -0.37 -22.85 10.28
N ARG A 415 0.32 -23.61 11.16
CA ARG A 415 0.30 -25.08 11.14
C ARG A 415 -1.10 -25.63 11.42
N SER A 416 -1.90 -24.94 12.23
CA SER A 416 -3.30 -25.30 12.48
C SER A 416 -4.21 -25.10 11.26
N TYR A 417 -3.73 -24.40 10.22
CA TYR A 417 -4.46 -24.17 8.98
C TYR A 417 -3.91 -24.98 7.81
N GLY A 418 -2.99 -25.93 8.05
CA GLY A 418 -2.49 -26.84 7.02
C GLY A 418 -1.24 -26.35 6.27
N LEU A 419 -0.61 -25.25 6.69
CA LEU A 419 0.65 -24.76 6.11
C LEU A 419 1.87 -25.18 6.94
N SER A 420 3.01 -25.35 6.28
CA SER A 420 4.30 -25.52 6.95
C SER A 420 4.81 -24.16 7.43
N GLN A 421 5.45 -24.11 8.60
CA GLN A 421 6.03 -22.88 9.12
C GLN A 421 7.25 -23.21 9.97
N SER A 422 8.33 -22.47 9.81
CA SER A 422 9.51 -22.52 10.68
C SER A 422 9.36 -21.52 11.83
N THR A 423 10.00 -21.76 12.98
CA THR A 423 9.90 -20.87 14.14
C THR A 423 10.41 -19.47 13.80
N GLY A 424 9.57 -18.44 14.00
CA GLY A 424 9.94 -17.04 13.74
C GLY A 424 9.97 -16.62 12.27
N ALA A 425 9.51 -17.48 11.35
CA ALA A 425 9.44 -17.21 9.93
C ALA A 425 7.99 -17.13 9.43
N LEU A 426 7.83 -16.62 8.20
CA LEU A 426 6.57 -16.74 7.46
C LEU A 426 6.31 -18.22 7.10
N PRO A 427 5.05 -18.63 6.97
CA PRO A 427 4.71 -19.96 6.48
C PRO A 427 5.22 -20.16 5.05
N ILE A 428 5.51 -21.42 4.70
CA ILE A 428 5.93 -21.86 3.37
C ILE A 428 4.73 -22.53 2.69
N GLY A 429 4.48 -22.16 1.45
CA GLY A 429 3.40 -22.72 0.64
C GLY A 429 2.97 -21.80 -0.51
N PRO A 430 2.14 -22.32 -1.43
CA PRO A 430 1.62 -21.57 -2.58
C PRO A 430 0.48 -20.65 -2.13
N ILE A 431 0.83 -19.62 -1.35
CA ILE A 431 -0.13 -18.70 -0.75
C ILE A 431 0.29 -17.24 -0.96
N THR A 432 -0.66 -16.44 -1.40
CA THR A 432 -0.59 -14.99 -1.40
C THR A 432 -1.59 -14.45 -0.38
N LEU A 433 -1.11 -13.62 0.54
CA LEU A 433 -1.91 -13.00 1.57
C LEU A 433 -1.90 -11.49 1.39
N VAL A 434 -3.10 -10.91 1.30
CA VAL A 434 -3.33 -9.47 1.24
C VAL A 434 -3.81 -8.98 2.59
N ILE A 435 -3.19 -7.93 3.12
CA ILE A 435 -3.69 -7.22 4.29
C ILE A 435 -3.80 -5.74 3.97
N HIS A 436 -5.00 -5.21 4.11
CA HIS A 436 -5.30 -3.80 3.92
C HIS A 436 -5.72 -3.16 5.25
N ILE A 437 -5.12 -2.01 5.57
CA ILE A 437 -5.53 -1.16 6.68
C ILE A 437 -6.06 0.15 6.13
N ALA A 438 -7.34 0.43 6.38
CA ALA A 438 -7.99 1.69 6.03
C ALA A 438 -8.18 2.53 7.29
N SER A 439 -7.69 3.76 7.29
CA SER A 439 -7.79 4.69 8.42
C SER A 439 -7.67 6.14 7.97
N VAL A 440 -8.25 7.07 8.74
CA VAL A 440 -8.12 8.51 8.48
C VAL A 440 -6.67 8.97 8.60
N TRP A 441 -5.96 8.41 9.57
CA TRP A 441 -4.53 8.58 9.75
C TRP A 441 -3.94 7.17 9.84
N VAL A 442 -2.85 6.87 9.14
CA VAL A 442 -2.17 5.56 9.25
C VAL A 442 -0.87 5.81 10.01
N PRO A 443 -0.56 5.04 11.06
CA PRO A 443 0.61 5.28 11.85
C PRO A 443 1.83 4.66 11.18
N PHE A 444 2.54 5.44 10.36
CA PHE A 444 3.75 4.98 9.71
C PHE A 444 4.97 5.07 10.65
N THR A 445 5.95 4.20 10.45
CA THR A 445 7.23 4.23 11.19
C THR A 445 8.17 5.35 10.71
N SER A 446 7.99 5.82 9.48
CA SER A 446 8.78 6.87 8.85
C SER A 446 7.93 7.71 7.90
N GLU A 447 8.41 8.91 7.57
CA GLU A 447 7.75 9.85 6.63
C GLU A 447 7.64 9.29 5.20
N SER A 448 8.46 8.29 4.83
CA SER A 448 8.37 7.61 3.54
C SER A 448 7.18 6.64 3.42
N LYS A 449 6.45 6.39 4.52
CA LYS A 449 5.21 5.59 4.55
C LYS A 449 5.36 4.16 4.02
N GLU A 450 6.38 3.43 4.48
CA GLU A 450 6.69 2.07 3.99
C GLU A 450 6.25 0.96 4.95
N ALA A 451 6.13 1.27 6.24
CA ALA A 451 5.79 0.30 7.27
C ALA A 451 4.84 0.90 8.30
N ILE A 452 3.89 0.08 8.74
CA ILE A 452 2.91 0.42 9.77
C ILE A 452 3.51 0.14 11.14
N ALA A 453 3.41 1.10 12.05
CA ALA A 453 3.97 1.03 13.39
C ALA A 453 3.24 0.02 14.29
N HIS A 454 3.96 -0.46 15.31
CA HIS A 454 3.52 -1.53 16.20
C HIS A 454 2.57 -1.03 17.31
N TYR A 455 1.29 -0.86 16.98
CA TYR A 455 0.24 -0.63 17.98
C TYR A 455 -0.43 -1.95 18.38
N PRO A 456 -0.63 -2.22 19.69
CA PRO A 456 -1.29 -3.44 20.16
C PRO A 456 -2.68 -3.66 19.56
N GLU A 457 -3.46 -2.59 19.40
CA GLU A 457 -4.81 -2.60 18.83
C GLU A 457 -4.79 -3.06 17.37
N ILE A 458 -3.86 -2.51 16.58
CA ILE A 458 -3.67 -2.86 15.17
C ILE A 458 -3.19 -4.32 15.03
N ILE A 459 -2.17 -4.71 15.80
CA ILE A 459 -1.62 -6.08 15.76
C ILE A 459 -2.70 -7.10 16.12
N LYS A 460 -3.52 -6.80 17.14
CA LYS A 460 -4.62 -7.68 17.55
C LYS A 460 -5.65 -7.84 16.43
N GLU A 461 -6.09 -6.75 15.81
CA GLU A 461 -7.12 -6.81 14.76
C GLU A 461 -6.58 -7.51 13.49
N VAL A 462 -5.33 -7.26 13.11
CA VAL A 462 -4.67 -7.97 12.00
C VAL A 462 -4.62 -9.48 12.27
N LYS A 463 -4.24 -9.90 13.48
CA LYS A 463 -4.26 -11.34 13.83
C LYS A 463 -5.65 -11.95 13.73
N LEU A 464 -6.69 -11.23 14.17
CA LEU A 464 -8.08 -11.73 14.10
C LEU A 464 -8.54 -11.88 12.65
N ALA A 465 -8.27 -10.90 11.77
CA ALA A 465 -8.58 -10.98 10.34
C ALA A 465 -7.89 -12.17 9.67
N VAL A 466 -6.59 -12.34 9.94
CA VAL A 466 -5.80 -13.45 9.40
C VAL A 466 -6.30 -14.81 9.88
N GLN A 467 -6.68 -14.93 11.15
CA GLN A 467 -7.25 -16.17 11.69
C GLN A 467 -8.59 -16.52 11.05
N GLU A 468 -9.39 -15.52 10.69
CA GLU A 468 -10.68 -15.72 10.02
C GLU A 468 -10.49 -16.32 8.62
N CYS A 469 -9.62 -15.72 7.80
CA CYS A 469 -9.24 -16.30 6.50
C CYS A 469 -8.52 -17.65 6.65
N GLY A 470 -7.66 -17.79 7.67
CA GLY A 470 -6.94 -19.03 7.97
C GLY A 470 -7.86 -20.22 8.27
N ARG A 471 -8.99 -20.01 8.96
CA ARG A 471 -9.99 -21.07 9.19
C ARG A 471 -10.68 -21.51 7.89
N LYS A 472 -11.01 -20.56 7.01
CA LYS A 472 -11.59 -20.86 5.68
C LYS A 472 -10.59 -21.66 4.83
N LEU A 473 -9.33 -21.22 4.80
CA LEU A 473 -8.24 -21.93 4.12
C LEU A 473 -8.04 -23.35 4.67
N GLY A 474 -7.95 -23.49 6.00
CA GLY A 474 -7.76 -24.80 6.62
C GLY A 474 -8.85 -25.78 6.20
N SER A 475 -10.10 -25.34 6.18
CA SER A 475 -11.23 -26.17 5.73
C SER A 475 -11.05 -26.65 4.28
N TYR A 476 -10.58 -25.78 3.38
CA TYR A 476 -10.27 -26.13 1.99
C TYR A 476 -9.11 -27.13 1.90
N ILE A 477 -7.98 -26.87 2.57
CA ILE A 477 -6.79 -27.75 2.54
C ILE A 477 -7.12 -29.13 3.11
N TYR A 478 -7.87 -29.21 4.22
CA TYR A 478 -8.27 -30.50 4.78
C TYR A 478 -9.23 -31.26 3.85
N LYS A 479 -10.16 -30.57 3.16
CA LYS A 479 -11.01 -31.18 2.12
C LYS A 479 -10.15 -31.73 0.98
N LYS A 480 -9.22 -30.93 0.43
CA LYS A 480 -8.32 -31.32 -0.65
C LYS A 480 -7.44 -32.51 -0.26
N LYS A 481 -6.87 -32.51 0.94
CA LYS A 481 -6.06 -33.62 1.46
C LYS A 481 -6.89 -34.90 1.59
N ARG A 482 -8.12 -34.80 2.11
CA ARG A 482 -9.04 -35.95 2.23
C ARG A 482 -9.35 -36.57 0.87
N ILE A 483 -9.61 -35.73 -0.14
CA ILE A 483 -9.88 -36.19 -1.52
C ILE A 483 -8.63 -36.84 -2.11
N GLY A 484 -7.45 -36.22 -1.97
CA GLY A 484 -6.19 -36.79 -2.47
C GLY A 484 -5.81 -38.12 -1.81
N ASP A 485 -6.03 -38.27 -0.50
CA ASP A 485 -5.80 -39.54 0.21
C ASP A 485 -6.78 -40.63 -0.24
N GLU A 486 -8.02 -40.26 -0.56
CA GLU A 486 -9.02 -41.18 -1.09
C GLU A 486 -8.70 -41.61 -2.53
N MET A 487 -8.26 -40.67 -3.38
CA MET A 487 -7.80 -40.94 -4.74
C MET A 487 -6.59 -41.89 -4.76
N LYS A 488 -5.61 -41.68 -3.87
CA LYS A 488 -4.47 -42.60 -3.70
C LYS A 488 -4.92 -43.99 -3.31
N LYS A 489 -5.81 -44.12 -2.32
CA LYS A 489 -6.36 -45.42 -1.90
C LYS A 489 -7.10 -46.11 -3.04
N ARG A 490 -7.92 -45.38 -3.79
CA ARG A 490 -8.63 -45.89 -4.97
C ARG A 490 -7.62 -46.40 -6.01
N GLY A 491 -6.62 -45.61 -6.35
CA GLY A 491 -5.58 -45.99 -7.30
C GLY A 491 -4.75 -47.20 -6.85
N TYR A 492 -4.49 -47.36 -5.54
CA TYR A 492 -3.89 -48.59 -5.03
C TYR A 492 -4.82 -49.80 -5.24
N ILE A 493 -6.10 -49.69 -4.88
CA ILE A 493 -7.05 -50.80 -5.04
C ILE A 493 -7.19 -51.17 -6.53
N GLU A 494 -7.32 -50.20 -7.43
CA GLU A 494 -7.39 -50.42 -8.88
C GLU A 494 -6.16 -51.16 -9.41
N LYS A 495 -4.96 -50.86 -8.91
CA LYS A 495 -3.73 -51.61 -9.25
C LYS A 495 -3.76 -53.06 -8.73
N TYR A 496 -4.43 -53.34 -7.62
CA TYR A 496 -4.55 -54.69 -7.06
C TYR A 496 -5.70 -55.51 -7.65
N ILE A 497 -6.70 -54.89 -8.27
CA ILE A 497 -7.87 -55.57 -8.87
C ILE A 497 -7.45 -56.70 -9.84
N PRO A 498 -6.53 -56.49 -10.81
CA PRO A 498 -6.13 -57.54 -11.74
C PRO A 498 -5.44 -58.73 -11.07
N HIS A 499 -4.64 -58.48 -10.03
CA HIS A 499 -3.96 -59.52 -9.26
C HIS A 499 -4.93 -60.34 -8.41
N ILE A 500 -5.95 -59.69 -7.83
CA ILE A 500 -7.00 -60.38 -7.10
C ILE A 500 -7.85 -61.22 -8.06
N ALA A 501 -8.19 -60.69 -9.24
CA ALA A 501 -8.93 -61.42 -10.26
C ALA A 501 -8.15 -62.63 -10.81
N GLU A 502 -6.81 -62.55 -10.85
CA GLU A 502 -5.94 -63.67 -11.21
C GLU A 502 -5.85 -64.72 -10.10
N ALA A 503 -5.61 -64.32 -8.85
CA ALA A 503 -5.61 -65.26 -7.72
C ALA A 503 -6.96 -65.98 -7.53
N LEU A 504 -8.08 -65.29 -7.78
CA LEU A 504 -9.41 -65.88 -7.75
C LEU A 504 -9.63 -66.89 -8.89
N LYS A 505 -9.00 -66.68 -10.06
CA LYS A 505 -9.02 -67.66 -11.16
C LYS A 505 -8.35 -68.97 -10.73
N ASP A 506 -7.17 -68.85 -10.11
CA ASP A 506 -6.36 -70.00 -9.69
C ASP A 506 -7.03 -70.80 -8.57
N LEU A 507 -7.82 -70.14 -7.71
CA LEU A 507 -8.54 -70.79 -6.60
C LEU A 507 -9.83 -71.49 -7.02
N VAL A 508 -10.53 -71.00 -8.05
CA VAL A 508 -11.89 -71.45 -8.41
C VAL A 508 -11.90 -72.56 -9.46
N ASP A 509 -10.78 -72.84 -10.12
CA ASP A 509 -10.55 -73.94 -11.10
C ASP A 509 -11.79 -74.31 -11.95
N SER A 510 -12.43 -73.29 -12.52
CA SER A 510 -13.65 -73.41 -13.31
C SER A 510 -13.40 -72.96 -14.74
N LYS A 511 -13.84 -73.79 -15.71
CA LYS A 511 -13.72 -73.52 -17.16
C LYS A 511 -14.53 -72.29 -17.64
N GLU A 512 -15.44 -71.78 -16.81
CA GLU A 512 -16.29 -70.62 -17.12
C GLU A 512 -15.80 -69.31 -16.46
N TYR A 513 -14.64 -69.30 -15.79
CA TYR A 513 -14.14 -68.10 -15.13
C TYR A 513 -13.70 -67.02 -16.13
N GLN A 514 -14.48 -65.94 -16.22
CA GLN A 514 -14.17 -64.76 -17.04
C GLN A 514 -13.52 -63.68 -16.17
N LYS A 515 -12.20 -63.55 -16.29
CA LYS A 515 -11.38 -62.56 -15.54
C LYS A 515 -11.92 -61.13 -15.70
N GLU A 516 -12.32 -60.77 -16.92
CA GLU A 516 -12.85 -59.45 -17.29
C GLU A 516 -14.15 -59.10 -16.54
N ASN A 517 -15.05 -60.07 -16.31
CA ASN A 517 -16.29 -59.84 -15.57
C ASN A 517 -16.03 -59.61 -14.08
N VAL A 518 -15.03 -60.30 -13.52
CA VAL A 518 -14.64 -60.15 -12.10
C VAL A 518 -13.95 -58.80 -11.88
N GLU A 519 -13.08 -58.38 -12.80
CA GLU A 519 -12.47 -57.04 -12.75
C GLU A 519 -13.53 -55.93 -12.86
N THR A 520 -14.49 -56.07 -13.78
CA THR A 520 -15.59 -55.12 -13.93
C THR A 520 -16.46 -55.06 -12.68
N SER A 521 -16.82 -56.22 -12.11
CA SER A 521 -17.59 -56.29 -10.86
C SER A 521 -16.85 -55.66 -9.68
N LEU A 522 -15.53 -55.87 -9.58
CA LEU A 522 -14.71 -55.27 -8.52
C LEU A 522 -14.59 -53.75 -8.68
N LYS A 523 -14.51 -53.25 -9.91
CA LYS A 523 -14.55 -51.81 -10.20
C LYS A 523 -15.92 -51.20 -9.86
N GLU A 524 -17.02 -51.85 -10.21
CA GLU A 524 -18.37 -51.38 -9.83
C GLU A 524 -18.56 -51.37 -8.30
N ILE A 525 -18.05 -52.37 -7.58
CA ILE A 525 -18.11 -52.40 -6.11
C ILE A 525 -17.28 -51.27 -5.49
N LEU A 526 -16.10 -50.98 -6.06
CA LEU A 526 -15.24 -49.87 -5.66
C LEU A 526 -15.98 -48.53 -5.80
N GLU A 527 -16.60 -48.30 -6.96
CA GLU A 527 -17.37 -47.09 -7.26
C GLU A 527 -18.59 -46.95 -6.35
N ARG A 528 -19.33 -48.03 -6.13
CA ARG A 528 -20.53 -48.02 -5.30
C ARG A 528 -20.26 -47.78 -3.81
N LYS A 529 -19.09 -48.17 -3.30
CA LYS A 529 -18.70 -47.95 -1.90
C LYS A 529 -18.04 -46.59 -1.64
N ARG A 530 -17.36 -46.01 -2.63
CA ARG A 530 -16.52 -44.82 -2.44
C ARG A 530 -16.99 -43.58 -3.23
N GLY A 531 -17.99 -43.71 -4.11
CA GLY A 531 -18.53 -42.62 -4.92
C GLY A 531 -17.72 -42.31 -6.18
N GLU A 532 -18.25 -41.41 -7.01
CA GLU A 532 -17.54 -40.84 -8.17
C GLU A 532 -16.47 -39.84 -7.72
N LEU A 533 -15.43 -39.65 -8.54
CA LEU A 533 -14.36 -38.69 -8.30
C LEU A 533 -14.92 -37.27 -8.42
N GLU A 534 -14.97 -36.53 -7.31
CA GLU A 534 -15.02 -35.07 -7.37
C GLU A 534 -13.62 -34.58 -7.74
N ASP A 535 -13.36 -34.32 -9.02
CA ASP A 535 -12.21 -33.51 -9.41
C ASP A 535 -12.47 -32.07 -8.99
N ILE A 536 -11.58 -31.53 -8.15
CA ILE A 536 -11.53 -30.08 -7.91
C ILE A 536 -10.77 -29.49 -9.08
N GLU A 537 -11.42 -29.40 -10.24
CA GLU A 537 -10.96 -28.50 -11.28
C GLU A 537 -11.22 -27.09 -10.78
N ALA A 538 -10.15 -26.37 -10.46
CA ALA A 538 -10.20 -24.97 -10.15
C ALA A 538 -9.69 -24.20 -11.37
N GLU A 539 -10.50 -24.18 -12.43
CA GLU A 539 -10.33 -23.19 -13.48
C GLU A 539 -10.83 -21.85 -12.93
N ASN A 540 -9.92 -20.90 -12.75
CA ASN A 540 -10.33 -19.54 -12.46
C ASN A 540 -10.71 -18.87 -13.79
N GLU A 541 -12.01 -18.90 -14.12
CA GLU A 541 -12.55 -18.25 -15.32
C GLU A 541 -12.28 -16.73 -15.38
N GLU A 542 -12.05 -16.09 -14.21
CA GLU A 542 -11.71 -14.66 -14.11
C GLU A 542 -10.20 -14.39 -14.25
N PHE A 543 -9.36 -15.44 -14.32
CA PHE A 543 -7.92 -15.33 -14.48
C PHE A 543 -7.53 -15.49 -15.95
N ASP A 544 -6.90 -14.45 -16.50
CA ASP A 544 -6.45 -14.49 -17.89
C ASP A 544 -4.97 -14.93 -17.99
N GLU A 545 -4.75 -16.13 -18.50
CA GLU A 545 -3.42 -16.76 -18.65
C GLU A 545 -2.48 -15.98 -19.59
N GLU A 546 -3.00 -15.20 -20.54
CA GLU A 546 -2.17 -14.38 -21.42
C GLU A 546 -1.54 -13.19 -20.67
N PHE A 547 -2.25 -12.64 -19.67
CA PHE A 547 -1.76 -11.53 -18.84
C PHE A 547 -0.84 -11.98 -17.70
N ALA A 548 -1.02 -13.22 -17.22
CA ALA A 548 -0.21 -13.85 -16.17
C ALA A 548 1.27 -14.07 -16.54
N LYS A 549 1.55 -14.26 -17.83
CA LYS A 549 2.90 -14.55 -18.35
C LYS A 549 3.78 -13.30 -18.44
N ILE A 550 3.22 -12.11 -18.25
CA ILE A 550 3.98 -10.89 -18.42
C ILE A 550 4.84 -10.63 -17.18
N GLY A 551 6.15 -10.88 -17.33
CA GLY A 551 7.14 -10.74 -16.25
C GLY A 551 7.86 -12.04 -15.85
N LYS A 552 7.33 -13.21 -16.19
CA LYS A 552 8.09 -14.47 -16.10
C LYS A 552 8.98 -14.57 -17.34
N LYS A 553 10.28 -14.28 -17.20
CA LYS A 553 11.26 -14.77 -18.20
C LYS A 553 11.14 -16.30 -18.26
N GLU A 554 11.13 -16.85 -19.46
CA GLU A 554 11.33 -18.27 -19.71
C GLU A 554 12.59 -18.78 -19.00
N LYS A 555 12.46 -19.30 -17.78
CA LYS A 555 13.39 -20.30 -17.26
C LYS A 555 12.90 -21.67 -17.73
N LYS A 556 13.02 -21.95 -19.02
CA LYS A 556 12.79 -23.33 -19.54
C LYS A 556 13.41 -23.66 -20.90
N LYS A 557 14.45 -22.93 -21.34
CA LYS A 557 15.15 -23.23 -22.61
C LYS A 557 16.69 -23.26 -22.55
N LYS A 558 17.30 -23.46 -21.38
CA LYS A 558 18.77 -23.59 -21.26
C LYS A 558 19.29 -24.73 -20.37
N GLU A 559 18.50 -25.78 -20.14
CA GLU A 559 18.99 -27.00 -19.47
C GLU A 559 18.71 -28.28 -20.29
N GLY A 560 18.57 -28.15 -21.62
CA GLY A 560 18.29 -29.30 -22.51
C GLY A 560 19.20 -29.46 -23.74
N GLU A 561 20.13 -28.54 -23.98
CA GLU A 561 21.04 -28.60 -25.13
C GLU A 561 22.44 -28.14 -24.70
N GLU A 562 23.06 -28.89 -23.80
CA GLU A 562 24.51 -28.85 -23.53
C GLU A 562 24.84 -30.15 -22.77
N GLY A 563 24.86 -31.26 -23.50
CA GLY A 563 25.04 -32.59 -22.91
C GLY A 563 24.92 -33.73 -23.91
N ALA A 564 25.45 -33.56 -25.12
CA ALA A 564 25.66 -34.64 -26.07
C ALA A 564 26.66 -34.21 -27.15
N GLU A 565 27.95 -34.14 -26.81
CA GLU A 565 29.03 -34.34 -27.77
C GLU A 565 30.33 -34.72 -27.04
N GLU A 566 30.96 -35.78 -27.56
CA GLU A 566 32.33 -36.27 -27.31
C GLU A 566 32.66 -37.05 -26.03
N VAL A 567 32.43 -38.37 -26.09
CA VAL A 567 33.49 -39.36 -25.80
C VAL A 567 33.40 -40.48 -26.84
N SER A 568 34.12 -40.32 -27.96
CA SER A 568 34.49 -41.43 -28.84
C SER A 568 35.79 -42.04 -28.30
N THR A 569 35.68 -43.17 -27.60
CA THR A 569 36.82 -44.05 -27.35
C THR A 569 37.10 -44.82 -28.63
N ASP A 570 38.16 -44.42 -29.33
CA ASP A 570 38.85 -45.26 -30.30
C ASP A 570 39.54 -46.40 -29.53
N ASP A 571 39.13 -47.62 -29.81
CA ASP A 571 39.77 -48.85 -29.36
C ASP A 571 39.72 -49.82 -30.53
N GLU A 572 40.77 -49.84 -31.37
CA GLU A 572 41.23 -51.02 -32.11
C GLU A 572 42.60 -50.77 -32.79
N THR A 573 43.58 -51.61 -32.40
CA THR A 573 44.75 -52.08 -33.17
C THR A 573 45.82 -51.07 -33.63
N ASP A 574 46.99 -51.02 -32.96
CA ASP A 574 48.19 -51.85 -33.23
C ASP A 574 49.29 -51.59 -32.18
#